data_AF-A0A5E4KP11-F1
#
_entry.id   AF-A0A5E4KP11-F1
#
_cell.length_a   1.000
_cell.length_b   1.000
_cell.length_c   1.000
_cell.angle_alpha   90.00
_cell.angle_beta   90.00
_cell.angle_gamma   90.00
#
_symmetry.space_group_name_H-M   'P 1'
#
loop_
_entity.id
_entity.type
_entity.pdbx_description
1 polymer ?
#
loop_
_entity_poly.entity_id
_entity_poly.type
_entity_poly.pdbx_seq_one_letter_code
_entity_poly.pdbx_strand_id
1 'polypeptide(L)'
;MILKEIVDSLNVINSDSIKTMLEDETVKETLIATYNYHPYDLAEWKAYKSNNLLKKIITKLHSQVEPIWTGIDYIAALGGSGSPLAVGLSLYYDKNFIFINDRWGITKKFQPIKPPLPDEDIKGKKVLLVDSVLRTGLTAYNGFKIIKDHGGLPIIMVIALLPEWIDQSILKELKDVDFYYMFHWNGDVENKALEMGLISKNP
;
A
#
# COMPACT_ATOMS: atom_id res chain seq x y z
N MET A 1 0.03 25.37 1.58
CA MET A 1 0.81 24.98 2.77
C MET A 1 0.68 23.46 2.97
N ILE A 2 1.10 22.59 2.01
CA ILE A 2 0.62 21.18 2.01
C ILE A 2 1.68 20.12 1.62
N LEU A 3 2.56 20.34 0.62
CA LEU A 3 3.57 19.30 0.27
C LEU A 3 4.70 19.15 1.29
N LYS A 4 5.17 20.28 1.83
CA LYS A 4 6.19 20.26 2.87
C LYS A 4 5.64 19.64 4.15
N GLU A 5 4.34 19.78 4.45
CA GLU A 5 3.73 19.14 5.62
C GLU A 5 3.48 17.64 5.42
N ILE A 6 3.21 17.15 4.20
CA ILE A 6 3.16 15.69 3.95
C ILE A 6 4.56 15.10 4.03
N VAL A 7 5.55 15.70 3.39
CA VAL A 7 6.94 15.22 3.46
C VAL A 7 7.55 15.44 4.86
N ASP A 8 7.28 16.56 5.53
CA ASP A 8 7.72 16.83 6.90
C ASP A 8 6.90 16.01 7.92
N SER A 9 5.62 15.66 7.71
CA SER A 9 4.90 14.71 8.58
C SER A 9 5.31 13.25 8.33
N LEU A 10 5.78 12.95 7.11
CA LEU A 10 6.44 11.67 6.78
C LEU A 10 7.91 11.62 7.25
N ASN A 11 8.55 12.77 7.52
CA ASN A 11 9.95 12.87 7.96
C ASN A 11 10.12 13.29 9.42
N VAL A 12 9.09 13.82 10.10
CA VAL A 12 9.09 14.14 11.54
C VAL A 12 8.46 12.95 12.25
N ILE A 13 9.22 11.88 12.29
CA ILE A 13 8.88 10.68 13.04
C ILE A 13 9.86 10.66 14.20
N ASN A 14 9.37 11.04 15.37
CA ASN A 14 10.22 11.02 16.55
C ASN A 14 10.57 9.57 16.90
N SER A 15 11.72 9.36 17.54
CA SER A 15 12.22 8.02 17.89
C SER A 15 11.20 7.14 18.64
N ASP A 16 10.35 7.75 19.48
CA ASP A 16 9.29 7.05 20.22
C ASP A 16 8.19 6.50 19.30
N SER A 17 7.81 7.23 18.26
CA SER A 17 6.85 6.77 17.27
C SER A 17 7.41 5.66 16.37
N ILE A 18 8.69 5.73 16.00
CA ILE A 18 9.40 4.63 15.29
C ILE A 18 9.38 3.37 16.16
N LYS A 19 9.75 3.51 17.44
CA LYS A 19 9.78 2.39 18.38
C LYS A 19 8.39 1.77 18.54
N THR A 20 7.37 2.59 18.78
CA THR A 20 5.98 2.11 18.93
C THR A 20 5.51 1.35 17.69
N MET A 21 5.86 1.84 16.49
CA MET A 21 5.55 1.16 15.23
C MET A 21 6.29 -0.19 15.11
N LEU A 22 7.57 -0.25 15.47
CA LEU A 22 8.39 -1.48 15.41
C LEU A 22 8.04 -2.50 16.51
N GLU A 23 7.37 -2.07 17.57
CA GLU A 23 6.81 -2.94 18.61
C GLU A 23 5.46 -3.57 18.22
N ASP A 24 4.83 -3.09 17.14
CA ASP A 24 3.66 -3.77 16.58
C ASP A 24 4.08 -5.13 15.99
N GLU A 25 3.53 -6.21 16.56
CA GLU A 25 3.89 -7.58 16.19
C GLU A 25 3.62 -7.88 14.70
N THR A 26 2.62 -7.26 14.06
CA THR A 26 2.38 -7.44 12.62
C THR A 26 3.45 -6.74 11.80
N VAL A 27 3.84 -5.52 12.17
CA VAL A 27 4.93 -4.79 11.51
C VAL A 27 6.24 -5.56 11.64
N LYS A 28 6.56 -5.99 12.85
CA LYS A 28 7.77 -6.75 13.17
C LYS A 28 7.86 -8.06 12.39
N GLU A 29 6.82 -8.89 12.41
CA GLU A 29 6.81 -10.16 11.66
C GLU A 29 6.92 -9.91 10.15
N THR A 30 6.25 -8.88 9.64
CA THR A 30 6.33 -8.48 8.22
C THR A 30 7.74 -8.05 7.86
N LEU A 31 8.38 -7.24 8.69
CA LEU A 31 9.73 -6.75 8.46
C LEU A 31 10.74 -7.91 8.45
N ILE A 32 10.70 -8.77 9.46
CA ILE A 32 11.57 -9.96 9.56
C ILE A 32 11.40 -10.86 8.32
N ALA A 33 10.17 -11.05 7.86
CA ALA A 33 9.87 -11.90 6.71
C ALA A 33 10.35 -11.31 5.37
N THR A 34 10.51 -9.99 5.27
CA THR A 34 10.78 -9.29 4.00
C THR A 34 12.22 -8.79 3.89
N TYR A 35 12.79 -8.20 4.94
CA TYR A 35 14.13 -7.60 4.92
C TYR A 35 15.24 -8.65 4.81
N ASN A 36 15.12 -9.78 5.52
CA ASN A 36 16.14 -10.82 5.55
C ASN A 36 16.31 -11.60 4.22
N TYR A 37 15.54 -11.28 3.19
CA TYR A 37 15.68 -11.91 1.87
C TYR A 37 16.36 -11.02 0.85
N HIS A 38 16.10 -9.72 0.91
CA HIS A 38 16.74 -8.75 0.06
C HIS A 38 16.73 -7.42 0.81
N PRO A 39 17.84 -7.07 1.48
CA PRO A 39 17.97 -5.74 2.05
C PRO A 39 17.71 -4.75 0.90
N TYR A 40 17.00 -3.66 1.17
CA TYR A 40 16.59 -2.63 0.20
C TYR A 40 15.36 -2.92 -0.68
N ASP A 41 14.84 -4.15 -0.76
CA ASP A 41 13.73 -4.50 -1.69
C ASP A 41 12.45 -4.97 -0.97
N LEU A 42 12.42 -5.03 0.37
CA LEU A 42 11.29 -5.52 1.21
C LEU A 42 10.49 -6.61 0.49
N ALA A 43 11.06 -7.81 0.31
CA ALA A 43 10.54 -8.87 -0.54
C ALA A 43 9.13 -9.36 -0.11
N GLU A 44 8.10 -8.61 -0.48
CA GLU A 44 6.74 -8.66 0.08
C GLU A 44 6.07 -10.02 -0.13
N TRP A 45 6.42 -10.68 -1.23
CA TRP A 45 5.92 -12.00 -1.61
C TRP A 45 6.26 -13.07 -0.57
N LYS A 46 7.30 -12.84 0.23
CA LYS A 46 7.69 -13.73 1.33
C LYS A 46 6.71 -13.62 2.50
N ALA A 47 6.23 -12.42 2.81
CA ALA A 47 5.19 -12.24 3.82
C ALA A 47 3.90 -12.97 3.43
N TYR A 48 3.58 -13.01 2.13
CA TYR A 48 2.40 -13.69 1.61
C TYR A 48 2.46 -15.23 1.69
N LYS A 49 3.65 -15.82 1.88
CA LYS A 49 3.79 -17.29 2.01
C LYS A 49 3.23 -17.82 3.33
N SER A 50 3.14 -16.98 4.35
CA SER A 50 2.54 -17.36 5.64
C SER A 50 1.09 -16.88 5.66
N ASN A 51 0.14 -17.82 5.59
CA ASN A 51 -1.29 -17.49 5.63
C ASN A 51 -1.67 -16.70 6.89
N ASN A 52 -1.04 -17.02 8.03
CA ASN A 52 -1.27 -16.31 9.29
C ASN A 52 -0.75 -14.88 9.22
N LEU A 53 0.45 -14.66 8.68
CA LEU A 53 1.03 -13.33 8.53
C LEU A 53 0.24 -12.49 7.52
N LEU A 54 -0.13 -13.07 6.37
CA LEU A 54 -0.98 -12.40 5.38
C LEU A 54 -2.31 -11.95 6.00
N LYS A 55 -2.96 -12.82 6.80
CA LYS A 55 -4.18 -12.45 7.53
C LYS A 55 -3.95 -11.29 8.49
N LYS A 56 -2.87 -11.31 9.28
CA LYS A 56 -2.50 -10.19 10.18
C LYS A 56 -2.30 -8.89 9.41
N ILE A 57 -1.57 -8.93 8.30
CA ILE A 57 -1.34 -7.78 7.41
C ILE A 57 -2.67 -7.22 6.92
N ILE A 58 -3.56 -8.07 6.37
CA ILE A 58 -4.86 -7.64 5.87
C ILE A 58 -5.71 -7.01 6.98
N THR A 59 -5.75 -7.61 8.17
CA THR A 59 -6.48 -7.04 9.32
C THR A 59 -5.91 -5.69 9.75
N LYS A 60 -4.58 -5.57 9.81
CA LYS A 60 -3.91 -4.31 10.16
C LYS A 60 -4.17 -3.24 9.12
N LEU A 61 -4.08 -3.56 7.83
CA LEU A 61 -4.41 -2.65 6.73
C LEU A 61 -5.86 -2.19 6.79
N HIS A 62 -6.81 -3.10 7.01
CA HIS A 62 -8.22 -2.75 7.18
C HIS A 62 -8.42 -1.77 8.35
N SER A 63 -7.74 -1.97 9.50
CA SER A 63 -7.86 -1.06 10.65
C SER A 63 -7.44 0.38 10.33
N GLN A 64 -6.56 0.60 9.34
CA GLN A 64 -6.15 1.95 8.93
C GLN A 64 -7.27 2.71 8.20
N VAL A 65 -8.16 1.98 7.52
CA VAL A 65 -9.25 2.55 6.72
C VAL A 65 -10.63 2.25 7.29
N GLU A 66 -10.72 1.54 8.41
CA GLU A 66 -11.99 1.21 9.08
C GLU A 66 -12.91 2.44 9.22
N PRO A 67 -12.42 3.63 9.64
CA PRO A 67 -13.27 4.82 9.77
C PRO A 67 -13.96 5.27 8.47
N ILE A 68 -13.39 4.92 7.31
CA ILE A 68 -13.91 5.29 5.99
C ILE A 68 -14.42 4.09 5.17
N TRP A 69 -14.33 2.87 5.71
CA TRP A 69 -14.54 1.62 4.98
C TRP A 69 -15.93 1.50 4.37
N THR A 70 -16.95 1.97 5.09
CA THR A 70 -18.34 1.98 4.61
C THR A 70 -18.52 2.84 3.35
N GLY A 71 -17.71 3.89 3.21
CA GLY A 71 -17.70 4.75 2.03
C GLY A 71 -16.89 4.23 0.86
N ILE A 72 -16.08 3.17 1.02
CA ILE A 72 -15.29 2.58 -0.06
C ILE A 72 -16.20 1.64 -0.88
N ASP A 73 -16.36 1.90 -2.17
CA ASP A 73 -17.21 1.10 -3.06
C ASP A 73 -16.46 -0.11 -3.65
N TYR A 74 -15.18 0.09 -4.00
CA TYR A 74 -14.33 -0.90 -4.67
C TYR A 74 -12.94 -0.99 -4.06
N ILE A 75 -12.35 -2.18 -4.14
CA ILE A 75 -10.93 -2.44 -3.88
C ILE A 75 -10.27 -2.76 -5.22
N ALA A 76 -9.17 -2.09 -5.50
CA ALA A 76 -8.39 -2.26 -6.70
C ALA A 76 -6.98 -2.76 -6.37
N ALA A 77 -6.57 -3.89 -6.93
CA ALA A 77 -5.15 -4.27 -6.90
C ALA A 77 -4.35 -3.40 -7.88
N LEU A 78 -3.24 -2.83 -7.40
CA LEU A 78 -2.20 -2.23 -8.22
C LEU A 78 -1.19 -3.30 -8.64
N GLY A 79 -1.31 -3.78 -9.87
CA GLY A 79 -0.41 -4.79 -10.41
C GLY A 79 -0.40 -6.12 -9.63
N GLY A 80 0.63 -6.93 -9.86
CA GLY A 80 0.75 -8.24 -9.24
C GLY A 80 0.94 -8.19 -7.72
N SER A 81 1.78 -7.27 -7.24
CA SER A 81 2.17 -7.14 -5.83
C SER A 81 1.00 -6.82 -4.90
N GLY A 82 0.12 -5.90 -5.29
CA GLY A 82 -1.07 -5.54 -4.51
C GLY A 82 -2.17 -6.60 -4.48
N SER A 83 -2.08 -7.61 -5.34
CA SER A 83 -3.17 -8.54 -5.60
C SER A 83 -3.55 -9.44 -4.42
N PRO A 84 -2.60 -10.11 -3.73
CA PRO A 84 -2.95 -10.93 -2.56
C PRO A 84 -3.64 -10.13 -1.46
N LEU A 85 -3.24 -8.87 -1.27
CA LEU A 85 -3.83 -7.95 -0.30
C LEU A 85 -5.25 -7.53 -0.69
N ALA A 86 -5.42 -7.07 -1.93
CA ALA A 86 -6.70 -6.60 -2.43
C ALA A 86 -7.75 -7.72 -2.46
N VAL A 87 -7.36 -8.93 -2.88
CA VAL A 87 -8.22 -10.13 -2.84
C VAL A 87 -8.54 -10.49 -1.40
N GLY A 88 -7.56 -10.49 -0.51
CA GLY A 88 -7.76 -10.79 0.91
C GLY A 88 -8.72 -9.81 1.59
N LEU A 89 -8.55 -8.51 1.36
CA LEU A 89 -9.46 -7.46 1.86
C LEU A 89 -10.87 -7.64 1.30
N SER A 90 -11.00 -7.88 -0.01
CA SER A 90 -12.29 -8.10 -0.66
C SER A 90 -13.04 -9.30 -0.09
N LEU A 91 -12.35 -10.43 0.12
CA LEU A 91 -12.97 -11.66 0.62
C LEU A 91 -13.29 -11.60 2.11
N TYR A 92 -12.41 -11.02 2.94
CA TYR A 92 -12.65 -10.97 4.39
C TYR A 92 -13.67 -9.91 4.81
N TYR A 93 -13.84 -8.85 4.03
CA TYR A 93 -14.67 -7.70 4.39
C TYR A 93 -15.75 -7.36 3.36
N ASP A 94 -16.08 -8.33 2.49
CA ASP A 94 -17.16 -8.29 1.50
C ASP A 94 -17.22 -6.98 0.70
N LYS A 95 -16.14 -6.74 -0.07
CA LYS A 95 -16.05 -5.59 -0.97
C LYS A 95 -15.84 -6.03 -2.40
N ASN A 96 -16.40 -5.26 -3.33
CA ASN A 96 -16.19 -5.48 -4.76
C ASN A 96 -14.72 -5.31 -5.12
N PHE A 97 -14.20 -6.24 -5.92
CA PHE A 97 -12.80 -6.26 -6.34
C PHE A 97 -12.67 -5.96 -7.84
N ILE A 98 -11.73 -5.08 -8.17
CA ILE A 98 -11.27 -4.80 -9.53
C ILE A 98 -9.74 -4.95 -9.60
N PHE A 99 -9.22 -5.17 -10.80
CA PHE A 99 -7.79 -5.29 -11.02
C PHE A 99 -7.33 -4.19 -11.99
N ILE A 100 -6.29 -3.45 -11.61
CA ILE A 100 -5.68 -2.42 -12.44
C ILE A 100 -4.33 -2.91 -12.93
N ASN A 101 -4.20 -3.02 -14.24
CA ASN A 101 -2.94 -3.30 -14.92
C ASN A 101 -2.41 -2.01 -15.54
N ASP A 102 -1.16 -1.68 -15.26
CA ASP A 102 -0.44 -0.52 -15.80
C ASP A 102 -0.28 -0.56 -17.33
N ARG A 103 -0.34 -1.74 -17.97
CA ARG A 103 -0.27 -1.91 -19.43
C ARG A 103 -1.63 -1.94 -20.12
N TRP A 104 -2.69 -2.40 -19.45
CA TRP A 104 -3.97 -2.74 -20.11
C TRP A 104 -5.23 -2.06 -19.52
N GLY A 105 -5.14 -1.37 -18.38
CA GLY A 105 -6.26 -0.67 -17.74
C GLY A 105 -7.01 -1.50 -16.68
N ILE A 106 -8.30 -1.21 -16.46
CA ILE A 106 -9.12 -1.84 -15.41
C ILE A 106 -9.83 -3.10 -15.93
N THR A 107 -9.89 -4.15 -15.11
CA THR A 107 -10.57 -5.42 -15.41
C THR A 107 -11.35 -5.97 -14.20
N LYS A 108 -12.45 -6.71 -14.45
CA LYS A 108 -13.13 -7.51 -13.41
C LYS A 108 -12.38 -8.83 -13.22
N LYS A 109 -11.52 -8.95 -12.19
CA LYS A 109 -10.68 -10.12 -11.81
C LYS A 109 -9.34 -10.27 -12.56
N PHE A 110 -8.49 -11.21 -12.09
CA PHE A 110 -7.27 -11.70 -12.77
C PHE A 110 -7.61 -12.38 -14.10
N GLN A 111 -8.03 -11.62 -15.10
CA GLN A 111 -8.25 -12.14 -16.44
C GLN A 111 -7.30 -11.46 -17.43
N PRO A 112 -6.52 -12.23 -18.22
CA PRO A 112 -5.63 -11.69 -19.25
C PRO A 112 -6.40 -11.14 -20.47
N ILE A 113 -7.71 -11.37 -20.54
CA ILE A 113 -8.60 -10.90 -21.60
C ILE A 113 -9.53 -9.89 -20.93
N LYS A 114 -9.72 -8.74 -21.58
CA LYS A 114 -10.51 -7.60 -21.11
C LYS A 114 -12.02 -7.85 -21.29
N PRO A 115 -12.81 -8.26 -20.29
CA PRO A 115 -14.17 -7.79 -20.22
C PRO A 115 -14.08 -6.35 -19.71
N PRO A 116 -14.56 -5.35 -20.48
CA PRO A 116 -14.65 -4.01 -19.93
C PRO A 116 -15.47 -4.07 -18.64
N LEU A 117 -14.97 -3.46 -17.57
CA LEU A 117 -15.92 -2.80 -16.67
C LEU A 117 -16.72 -1.87 -17.58
N PRO A 118 -18.06 -1.94 -17.61
CA PRO A 118 -18.82 -0.87 -18.22
C PRO A 118 -18.26 0.43 -17.64
N ASP A 119 -17.86 1.39 -18.47
CA ASP A 119 -17.26 2.67 -18.03
C ASP A 119 -18.15 3.41 -16.98
N GLU A 120 -19.41 2.98 -16.83
CA GLU A 120 -20.40 3.44 -15.88
C GLU A 120 -20.24 2.90 -14.44
N ASP A 121 -19.43 1.87 -14.20
CA ASP A 121 -19.45 1.11 -12.93
C ASP A 121 -18.65 1.78 -11.78
N ILE A 122 -17.71 2.68 -12.08
CA ILE A 122 -16.84 3.33 -11.07
C ILE A 122 -16.92 4.86 -11.02
N LYS A 123 -17.77 5.48 -11.84
CA LYS A 123 -17.92 6.94 -11.85
C LYS A 123 -18.52 7.43 -10.52
N GLY A 124 -17.84 8.37 -9.86
CA GLY A 124 -18.21 8.91 -8.56
C GLY A 124 -17.99 7.94 -7.39
N LYS A 125 -17.43 6.74 -7.64
CA LYS A 125 -17.21 5.70 -6.65
C LYS A 125 -15.84 5.84 -5.99
N LYS A 126 -15.77 5.59 -4.68
CA LYS A 126 -14.50 5.56 -3.95
C LYS A 126 -13.80 4.22 -4.17
N VAL A 127 -12.58 4.26 -4.68
CA VAL A 127 -11.79 3.08 -5.05
C VAL A 127 -10.52 3.05 -4.21
N LEU A 128 -10.39 2.03 -3.38
CA LEU A 128 -9.19 1.76 -2.60
C LEU A 128 -8.16 1.01 -3.46
N LEU A 129 -7.14 1.73 -3.92
CA LEU A 129 -5.98 1.20 -4.61
C LEU A 129 -5.02 0.57 -3.60
N VAL A 130 -4.72 -0.72 -3.75
CA VAL A 130 -3.91 -1.49 -2.81
C VAL A 130 -2.63 -1.97 -3.50
N ASP A 131 -1.48 -1.71 -2.89
CA ASP A 131 -0.17 -2.25 -3.29
C ASP A 131 0.62 -2.78 -2.08
N SER A 132 1.72 -3.47 -2.32
CA SER A 132 2.64 -3.91 -1.26
C SER A 132 3.48 -2.73 -0.76
N VAL A 133 4.19 -2.05 -1.65
CA VAL A 133 5.21 -1.07 -1.31
C VAL A 133 5.10 0.14 -2.22
N LEU A 134 5.02 1.33 -1.63
CA LEU A 134 5.18 2.57 -2.38
C LEU A 134 6.65 3.00 -2.37
N ARG A 135 7.31 2.93 -3.52
CA ARG A 135 8.70 3.38 -3.70
C ARG A 135 8.80 4.63 -4.53
N THR A 136 8.90 4.50 -5.85
CA THR A 136 8.94 5.65 -6.77
C THR A 136 7.59 6.36 -6.85
N GLY A 137 6.51 5.67 -6.49
CA GLY A 137 5.13 6.14 -6.64
C GLY A 137 4.53 5.91 -8.02
N LEU A 138 5.30 5.42 -9.00
CA LEU A 138 4.84 5.29 -10.40
C LEU A 138 3.62 4.37 -10.55
N THR A 139 3.63 3.20 -9.90
CA THR A 139 2.51 2.25 -9.95
C THR A 139 1.23 2.88 -9.39
N ALA A 140 1.35 3.53 -8.23
CA ALA A 140 0.23 4.20 -7.58
C ALA A 140 -0.29 5.38 -8.41
N TYR A 141 0.61 6.15 -9.03
CA TYR A 141 0.25 7.24 -9.94
C TYR A 141 -0.51 6.75 -11.17
N ASN A 142 -0.04 5.67 -11.80
CA ASN A 142 -0.71 5.08 -12.95
C ASN A 142 -2.11 4.57 -12.57
N GLY A 143 -2.25 3.89 -11.43
CA GLY A 143 -3.54 3.46 -10.92
C GLY A 143 -4.47 4.63 -10.58
N PHE A 144 -3.95 5.67 -9.94
CA PHE A 144 -4.65 6.91 -9.66
C PHE A 144 -5.20 7.53 -10.95
N LYS A 145 -4.36 7.71 -11.97
CA LYS A 145 -4.77 8.26 -13.27
C LYS A 145 -5.88 7.44 -13.90
N ILE A 146 -5.69 6.12 -13.97
CA ILE A 146 -6.69 5.20 -14.54
C ILE A 146 -8.03 5.38 -13.83
N ILE A 147 -8.08 5.42 -12.48
CA ILE A 147 -9.33 5.64 -11.75
C ILE A 147 -9.93 7.02 -12.03
N LYS A 148 -9.11 8.07 -12.03
CA LYS A 148 -9.57 9.45 -12.30
C LYS A 148 -10.13 9.62 -13.71
N ASP A 149 -9.48 9.02 -14.71
CA ASP A 149 -9.89 9.08 -16.11
C ASP A 149 -11.28 8.42 -16.33
N HIS A 150 -11.64 7.45 -15.49
CA HIS A 150 -12.96 6.82 -15.46
C HIS A 150 -13.92 7.49 -14.45
N GLY A 151 -13.55 8.67 -13.92
CA GLY A 151 -14.39 9.47 -13.02
C GLY A 151 -14.51 8.94 -11.59
N GLY A 152 -13.68 7.99 -11.18
CA GLY A 152 -13.64 7.48 -9.81
C GLY A 152 -12.87 8.39 -8.83
N LEU A 153 -12.97 8.06 -7.55
CA LEU A 153 -12.33 8.76 -6.44
C LEU A 153 -11.28 7.83 -5.80
N PRO A 154 -9.99 7.95 -6.18
CA PRO A 154 -8.96 7.04 -5.71
C PRO A 154 -8.55 7.35 -4.26
N ILE A 155 -8.27 6.29 -3.51
CA ILE A 155 -7.63 6.27 -2.19
C ILE A 155 -6.47 5.27 -2.33
N ILE A 156 -5.31 5.51 -1.72
CA ILE A 156 -4.17 4.60 -1.83
C ILE A 156 -3.86 3.97 -0.48
N MET A 157 -3.57 2.66 -0.50
CA MET A 157 -3.12 1.88 0.65
C MET A 157 -1.94 1.00 0.29
N VAL A 158 -0.92 1.00 1.14
CA VAL A 158 0.26 0.11 0.99
C VAL A 158 0.65 -0.56 2.31
N ILE A 159 1.43 -1.64 2.26
CA ILE A 159 2.09 -2.17 3.47
C ILE A 159 3.17 -1.17 3.90
N ALA A 160 4.12 -0.89 3.01
CA ALA A 160 5.30 -0.09 3.31
C ALA A 160 5.39 1.17 2.43
N LEU A 161 5.68 2.31 3.04
CA LEU A 161 5.95 3.57 2.38
C LEU A 161 7.45 3.90 2.44
N LEU A 162 8.13 4.09 1.31
CA LEU A 162 9.54 4.50 1.24
C LEU A 162 9.63 5.98 0.80
N PRO A 163 9.43 6.94 1.72
CA PRO A 163 9.21 8.34 1.37
C PRO A 163 10.39 8.98 0.61
N GLU A 164 11.62 8.59 0.96
CA GLU A 164 12.85 9.12 0.35
C GLU A 164 12.98 8.78 -1.14
N TRP A 165 12.27 7.75 -1.62
CA TRP A 165 12.40 7.22 -2.97
C TRP A 165 11.29 7.69 -3.90
N ILE A 166 10.28 8.39 -3.37
CA ILE A 166 9.13 8.82 -4.16
C ILE A 166 9.53 10.02 -5.03
N ASP A 167 9.17 9.97 -6.31
CA ASP A 167 9.38 11.08 -7.21
C ASP A 167 8.55 12.31 -6.77
N GLN A 168 9.21 13.44 -6.59
CA GLN A 168 8.59 14.70 -6.18
C GLN A 168 7.51 15.20 -7.15
N SER A 169 7.62 14.88 -8.43
CA SER A 169 6.59 15.18 -9.42
C SER A 169 5.32 14.37 -9.19
N ILE A 170 5.47 13.10 -8.80
CA ILE A 170 4.34 12.21 -8.47
C ILE A 170 3.67 12.65 -7.17
N LEU A 171 4.43 13.02 -6.14
CA LEU A 171 3.87 13.55 -4.89
C LEU A 171 2.98 14.77 -5.11
N LYS A 172 3.35 15.66 -6.05
CA LYS A 172 2.53 16.84 -6.38
C LYS A 172 1.19 16.46 -6.98
N GLU A 173 1.16 15.41 -7.78
CA GLU A 173 -0.06 14.90 -8.41
C GLU A 173 -0.97 14.17 -7.41
N LEU A 174 -0.36 13.50 -6.42
CA LEU A 174 -1.07 12.74 -5.39
C LEU A 174 -1.43 13.57 -4.13
N LYS A 175 -1.18 14.88 -4.13
CA LYS A 175 -1.30 15.75 -2.94
C LYS A 175 -2.68 15.78 -2.27
N ASP A 176 -3.74 15.51 -3.04
CA ASP A 176 -5.14 15.54 -2.60
C ASP A 176 -5.74 14.12 -2.49
N VAL A 177 -4.88 13.09 -2.46
CA VAL A 177 -5.27 11.69 -2.36
C VAL A 177 -5.07 11.21 -0.94
N ASP A 178 -6.12 10.63 -0.36
CA ASP A 178 -6.03 9.98 0.94
C ASP A 178 -5.07 8.79 0.86
N PHE A 179 -4.10 8.73 1.77
CA PHE A 179 -3.01 7.78 1.74
C PHE A 179 -2.90 7.03 3.07
N TYR A 180 -2.90 5.71 3.00
CA TYR A 180 -2.82 4.81 4.17
C TYR A 180 -1.64 3.86 4.02
N TYR A 181 -0.95 3.57 5.11
CA TYR A 181 0.15 2.62 5.12
C TYR A 181 0.25 1.90 6.46
N MET A 182 0.81 0.68 6.46
CA MET A 182 1.04 -0.06 7.70
C MET A 182 2.29 0.44 8.44
N PHE A 183 3.36 0.70 7.70
CA PHE A 183 4.58 1.32 8.22
C PHE A 183 5.32 2.11 7.13
N HIS A 184 6.23 2.97 7.54
CA HIS A 184 7.18 3.65 6.64
C HIS A 184 8.57 3.05 6.81
N TRP A 185 9.39 3.14 5.77
CA TRP A 185 10.75 2.60 5.75
C TRP A 185 11.71 3.68 5.26
N ASN A 186 12.60 4.12 6.15
CA ASN A 186 13.66 5.09 5.89
C ASN A 186 14.91 4.70 6.70
N GLY A 187 15.97 5.51 6.61
CA GLY A 187 17.23 5.24 7.33
C GLY A 187 17.06 5.17 8.86
N ASP A 188 16.20 5.99 9.44
CA ASP A 188 15.98 6.01 10.90
C ASP A 188 15.25 4.76 11.39
N VAL A 189 14.24 4.30 10.65
CA VAL A 189 13.55 3.03 10.93
C VAL A 189 14.49 1.85 10.79
N GLU A 190 15.33 1.83 9.74
CA GLU A 190 16.32 0.79 9.53
C GLU A 190 17.32 0.73 10.70
N ASN A 191 17.89 1.88 11.08
CA ASN A 191 18.80 1.98 12.21
C ASN A 191 18.12 1.51 13.50
N LYS A 192 16.87 1.91 13.74
CA LYS A 192 16.15 1.50 14.95
C LYS A 192 15.84 0.01 14.97
N ALA A 193 15.45 -0.55 13.84
CA ALA A 193 15.18 -1.99 13.72
C ALA A 193 16.46 -2.82 13.91
N LEU A 194 17.62 -2.32 13.48
CA LEU A 194 18.94 -2.90 13.77
C LEU A 194 19.28 -2.84 15.27
N GLU A 195 19.09 -1.68 15.92
CA GLU A 195 19.29 -1.52 17.38
C GLU A 195 18.43 -2.48 18.20
N MET A 196 17.19 -2.71 17.76
CA MET A 196 16.23 -3.61 18.40
C MET A 196 16.49 -5.10 18.07
N GLY A 197 17.45 -5.41 17.19
CA GLY A 197 17.74 -6.78 16.77
C GLY A 197 16.63 -7.42 15.94
N LEU A 198 15.78 -6.62 15.29
CA LEU A 198 14.71 -7.12 14.43
C LEU A 198 15.23 -7.56 13.06
N ILE A 199 16.30 -6.92 12.59
CA ILE A 199 16.95 -7.19 11.30
C ILE A 199 18.47 -7.27 11.47
N SER A 200 19.15 -7.82 10.46
CA SER A 200 20.61 -8.03 10.43
C SER A 200 21.23 -7.35 9.20
N LYS A 201 22.40 -6.70 9.36
CA LYS A 201 23.16 -6.16 8.22
C LYS A 201 23.71 -7.24 7.27
N ASN A 202 23.79 -8.48 7.74
CA ASN A 202 24.20 -9.66 6.98
C ASN A 202 23.06 -10.70 7.05
N PRO A 203 22.02 -10.56 6.21
CA PRO A 203 20.87 -11.46 6.20
C PRO A 203 21.22 -12.87 5.69
#